data_AF-A0A1E1XME6-F1
#
_entry.id   AF-A0A1E1XME6-F1
#
_cell.length_a   1.000
_cell.length_b   1.000
_cell.length_c   1.000
_cell.angle_alpha   90.00
_cell.angle_beta   90.00
_cell.angle_gamma   90.00
#
_symmetry.space_group_name_H-M   'P 1'
#
loop_
_entity.id
_entity.type
_entity.pdbx_description
1 polymer ?
#
loop_
_entity_poly.entity_id
_entity_poly.type
_entity_poly.pdbx_seq_one_letter_code
_entity_poly.pdbx_strand_id
1 'polypeptide(L)'
;DWEYPASRGGIPEDKQNFVALLREVSQAFKPYGLLLTAAVSAGKHFMDPAYDVPQVSKYLDFINVMAYDFHGGWETKTGHHAPMYSRPEEKPEDHILNVNFSVNYWIQKGAPRDKLVLGMGLYGRSFTLRRAENHNPGDEAPQKGRAGPYTREPGSLGYNEICESFGRQKWTVVKDPYFMAPYAFLDRQWVGYDDMESITAKVEFAKAMGLAGGMVWSIETDDFHGKCHGIKYPMLSTINQVFAMGGPGVIPVPPPMPITPPTVPTPTTEKTWWPRPSTSPGSAATTPSTVSTTESTTPSSGTSSTTARVWWPPSHKPDTRSSTPTTTSTTTRSPPSPPSPPSPPSPPSPPSPPSPPPATPGIPEFKCPMAGSVPHPTDCQRFYDCVHQGGQLVAFEKTCSPGTVFNPETKICVWPESVP
;
A
#
# COMPACT_ATOMS: atom_id res chain seq x y z
N ASP A 1 -10.94 18.06 -4.09
CA ASP A 1 -9.91 17.33 -3.32
C ASP A 1 -8.63 18.13 -3.28
N TRP A 2 -7.94 18.13 -2.13
CA TRP A 2 -6.70 18.90 -1.90
C TRP A 2 -5.56 17.91 -1.69
N GLU A 3 -4.59 17.91 -2.62
CA GLU A 3 -3.36 17.12 -2.50
C GLU A 3 -2.14 18.02 -2.21
N TYR A 4 -1.67 18.14 -0.97
CA TYR A 4 -2.30 17.74 0.29
C TYR A 4 -2.13 18.89 1.30
N PRO A 5 -3.00 19.00 2.33
CA PRO A 5 -2.73 19.89 3.46
C PRO A 5 -1.30 19.68 4.01
N ALA A 6 -0.57 20.77 4.26
CA ALA A 6 0.84 20.74 4.69
C ALA A 6 1.82 20.04 3.71
N SER A 7 1.48 19.94 2.42
CA SER A 7 2.36 19.43 1.37
C SER A 7 2.18 20.13 0.03
N ARG A 8 3.05 19.86 -0.95
CA ARG A 8 3.07 20.45 -2.31
C ARG A 8 2.92 21.99 -2.37
N GLY A 9 3.41 22.70 -1.34
CA GLY A 9 3.29 24.16 -1.19
C GLY A 9 2.47 24.60 0.04
N GLY A 10 1.78 23.68 0.70
CA GLY A 10 1.11 23.90 1.98
C GLY A 10 2.06 24.04 3.18
N ILE A 11 1.48 24.43 4.32
CA ILE A 11 2.15 24.75 5.59
C ILE A 11 1.57 23.91 6.76
N PRO A 12 2.28 23.71 7.89
CA PRO A 12 1.80 22.84 8.99
C PRO A 12 0.41 23.20 9.54
N GLU A 13 0.06 24.49 9.51
CA GLU A 13 -1.23 25.04 9.93
C GLU A 13 -2.42 24.48 9.11
N ASP A 14 -2.16 24.06 7.87
CA ASP A 14 -3.18 23.49 6.96
C ASP A 14 -3.90 22.29 7.57
N LYS A 15 -3.23 21.53 8.44
CA LYS A 15 -3.85 20.41 9.17
C LYS A 15 -5.11 20.85 9.92
N GLN A 16 -5.07 22.03 10.53
CA GLN A 16 -6.18 22.60 11.30
C GLN A 16 -7.07 23.51 10.42
N ASN A 17 -6.50 24.20 9.42
CA ASN A 17 -7.29 24.95 8.44
C ASN A 17 -8.23 24.04 7.65
N PHE A 18 -7.79 22.83 7.29
CA PHE A 18 -8.61 21.81 6.63
C PHE A 18 -9.75 21.33 7.54
N VAL A 19 -9.51 21.14 8.84
CA VAL A 19 -10.56 20.84 9.82
C VAL A 19 -11.59 21.98 9.93
N ALA A 20 -11.14 23.23 9.95
CA ALA A 20 -12.02 24.40 9.97
C ALA A 20 -12.88 24.49 8.70
N LEU A 21 -12.27 24.31 7.52
CA LEU A 21 -12.97 24.24 6.22
C LEU A 21 -14.03 23.14 6.21
N LEU A 22 -13.69 21.91 6.59
CA LEU A 22 -14.64 20.80 6.63
C LEU A 22 -15.80 21.05 7.61
N ARG A 23 -15.51 21.63 8.78
CA ARG A 23 -16.53 22.02 9.77
C ARG A 23 -17.51 23.04 9.18
N GLU A 24 -17.01 24.08 8.54
CA GLU A 24 -17.82 25.20 8.04
C GLU A 24 -18.63 24.82 6.80
N VAL A 25 -18.05 24.05 5.88
CA VAL A 25 -18.80 23.49 4.74
C VAL A 25 -19.86 22.49 5.22
N SER A 26 -19.54 21.59 6.18
CA SER A 26 -20.52 20.66 6.77
C SER A 26 -21.67 21.39 7.47
N GLN A 27 -21.40 22.53 8.12
CA GLN A 27 -22.45 23.38 8.71
C GLN A 27 -23.31 24.07 7.63
N ALA A 28 -22.70 24.58 6.56
CA ALA A 28 -23.40 25.23 5.45
C ALA A 28 -24.23 24.26 4.60
N PHE A 29 -23.82 22.99 4.49
CA PHE A 29 -24.48 21.97 3.67
C PHE A 29 -25.70 21.33 4.34
N LYS A 30 -25.71 21.21 5.67
CA LYS A 30 -26.78 20.54 6.45
C LYS A 30 -28.21 21.05 6.17
N PRO A 31 -28.48 22.36 6.06
CA PRO A 31 -29.83 22.85 5.73
C PRO A 31 -30.35 22.41 4.35
N TYR A 32 -29.46 21.97 3.45
CA TYR A 32 -29.78 21.56 2.08
C TYR A 32 -29.71 20.04 1.86
N GLY A 33 -29.31 19.26 2.87
CA GLY A 33 -29.11 17.81 2.74
C GLY A 33 -27.97 17.42 1.80
N LEU A 34 -27.00 18.31 1.57
CA LEU A 34 -25.85 18.04 0.70
C LEU A 34 -24.77 17.23 1.43
N LEU A 35 -24.19 16.26 0.73
CA LEU A 35 -23.08 15.45 1.22
C LEU A 35 -21.76 16.22 1.16
N LEU A 36 -20.88 15.98 2.14
CA LEU A 36 -19.49 16.45 2.15
C LEU A 36 -18.52 15.26 2.22
N THR A 37 -17.68 15.14 1.21
CA THR A 37 -16.71 14.04 1.05
C THR A 37 -15.32 14.60 0.72
N ALA A 38 -14.27 13.82 0.94
CA ALA A 38 -12.93 14.16 0.44
C ALA A 38 -12.21 12.91 -0.09
N ALA A 39 -11.46 13.07 -1.18
CA ALA A 39 -10.37 12.15 -1.50
C ALA A 39 -9.14 12.47 -0.63
N VAL A 40 -8.53 11.43 -0.06
CA VAL A 40 -7.44 11.54 0.92
C VAL A 40 -6.31 10.57 0.64
N SER A 41 -5.09 10.91 1.06
CA SER A 41 -3.91 10.07 0.81
C SER A 41 -3.98 8.73 1.54
N ALA A 42 -3.52 7.66 0.88
CA ALA A 42 -3.19 6.40 1.51
C ALA A 42 -1.77 6.38 2.12
N GLY A 43 -0.87 7.27 1.70
CA GLY A 43 0.53 7.27 2.13
C GLY A 43 0.73 7.92 3.51
N LYS A 44 1.23 7.16 4.49
CA LYS A 44 1.49 7.62 5.88
C LYS A 44 2.22 8.98 5.93
N HIS A 45 3.23 9.16 5.09
CA HIS A 45 4.05 10.39 5.03
C HIS A 45 3.23 11.65 4.72
N PHE A 46 2.17 11.54 3.93
CA PHE A 46 1.22 12.64 3.69
C PHE A 46 0.12 12.67 4.76
N MET A 47 -0.35 11.53 5.24
CA MET A 47 -1.44 11.46 6.23
C MET A 47 -1.09 12.13 7.57
N ASP A 48 0.11 11.87 8.09
CA ASP A 48 0.56 12.39 9.39
C ASP A 48 0.58 13.93 9.49
N PRO A 49 1.17 14.68 8.54
CA PRO A 49 1.06 16.13 8.53
C PRO A 49 -0.35 16.60 8.14
N ALA A 50 -1.00 15.98 7.14
CA ALA A 50 -2.23 16.54 6.55
C ALA A 50 -3.50 16.44 7.41
N TYR A 51 -3.71 15.33 8.15
CA TYR A 51 -5.04 15.02 8.68
C TYR A 51 -5.10 14.87 10.20
N ASP A 52 -6.00 15.61 10.84
CA ASP A 52 -6.57 15.27 12.14
C ASP A 52 -7.72 14.27 11.90
N VAL A 53 -7.39 12.98 11.85
CA VAL A 53 -8.31 11.94 11.35
C VAL A 53 -9.65 11.88 12.11
N PRO A 54 -9.70 12.00 13.46
CA PRO A 54 -10.97 12.07 14.18
C PRO A 54 -11.80 13.31 13.83
N GLN A 55 -11.20 14.50 13.70
CA GLN A 55 -11.95 15.71 13.31
C GLN A 55 -12.39 15.67 11.85
N VAL A 56 -11.55 15.17 10.93
CA VAL A 56 -11.93 14.97 9.52
C VAL A 56 -13.13 14.02 9.41
N SER A 57 -13.09 12.88 10.10
CA SER A 57 -14.16 11.87 10.10
C SER A 57 -15.47 12.33 10.73
N LYS A 58 -15.43 13.38 11.57
CA LYS A 58 -16.60 13.99 12.20
C LYS A 58 -17.42 14.85 11.24
N TYR A 59 -16.79 15.49 10.26
CA TYR A 59 -17.45 16.45 9.36
C TYR A 59 -17.72 15.92 7.96
N LEU A 60 -16.96 14.92 7.50
CA LEU A 60 -17.24 14.19 6.26
C LEU A 60 -18.34 13.15 6.45
N ASP A 61 -19.18 12.93 5.44
CA ASP A 61 -20.10 11.80 5.38
C ASP A 61 -19.34 10.50 5.10
N PHE A 62 -18.47 10.51 4.09
CA PHE A 62 -17.52 9.43 3.81
C PHE A 62 -16.18 9.93 3.24
N ILE A 63 -15.17 9.06 3.29
CA ILE A 63 -13.75 9.35 3.11
C ILE A 63 -13.20 8.43 2.01
N ASN A 64 -12.86 8.99 0.84
CA ASN A 64 -12.34 8.23 -0.29
C ASN A 64 -10.82 8.06 -0.16
N VAL A 65 -10.36 6.93 0.37
CA VAL A 65 -8.92 6.66 0.54
C VAL A 65 -8.33 6.29 -0.81
N MET A 66 -7.44 7.12 -1.34
CA MET A 66 -6.75 6.92 -2.62
C MET A 66 -5.67 5.84 -2.48
N ALA A 67 -6.07 4.57 -2.40
CA ALA A 67 -5.22 3.41 -2.16
C ALA A 67 -4.53 2.90 -3.45
N TYR A 68 -3.93 3.85 -4.18
CA TYR A 68 -3.22 3.70 -5.44
C TYR A 68 -2.15 4.81 -5.53
N ASP A 69 -1.30 4.76 -6.56
CA ASP A 69 -0.12 5.62 -6.71
C ASP A 69 0.88 5.52 -5.52
N PHE A 70 0.98 4.33 -4.94
CA PHE A 70 2.04 3.98 -4.00
C PHE A 70 3.44 4.01 -4.66
N HIS A 71 3.53 3.50 -5.88
CA HIS A 71 4.72 3.50 -6.72
C HIS A 71 4.39 4.00 -8.14
N GLY A 72 5.37 4.60 -8.82
CA GLY A 72 5.20 5.14 -10.17
C GLY A 72 6.42 5.88 -10.72
N GLY A 73 6.28 6.43 -11.93
CA GLY A 73 7.37 7.06 -12.69
C GLY A 73 7.98 8.36 -12.14
N TRP A 74 7.84 8.61 -10.84
CA TRP A 74 8.67 9.54 -10.06
C TRP A 74 9.87 8.83 -9.39
N GLU A 75 9.84 7.50 -9.31
CA GLU A 75 10.92 6.64 -8.82
C GLU A 75 11.87 6.21 -9.96
N THR A 76 12.97 5.56 -9.58
CA THR A 76 13.98 5.00 -10.50
C THR A 76 13.95 3.47 -10.60
N LYS A 77 12.95 2.83 -9.98
CA LYS A 77 12.73 1.38 -9.95
C LYS A 77 11.26 1.08 -10.24
N THR A 78 10.98 -0.09 -10.81
CA THR A 78 9.60 -0.58 -10.96
C THR A 78 8.97 -0.90 -9.60
N GLY A 79 7.73 -0.46 -9.40
CA GLY A 79 6.90 -0.85 -8.27
C GLY A 79 5.44 -0.91 -8.70
N HIS A 80 4.63 -1.74 -8.05
CA HIS A 80 3.20 -1.83 -8.35
C HIS A 80 2.46 -0.63 -7.76
N HIS A 81 1.56 0.03 -8.49
CA HIS A 81 0.97 1.28 -8.01
C HIS A 81 -0.10 1.10 -6.92
N ALA A 82 -0.70 -0.10 -6.81
CA ALA A 82 -1.80 -0.41 -5.89
C ALA A 82 -1.68 -1.84 -5.29
N PRO A 83 -0.57 -2.25 -4.66
CA PRO A 83 -0.40 -3.61 -4.16
C PRO A 83 -1.23 -3.84 -2.89
N MET A 84 -1.77 -5.05 -2.70
CA MET A 84 -2.49 -5.39 -1.47
C MET A 84 -1.55 -5.50 -0.26
N TYR A 85 -0.44 -6.22 -0.41
CA TYR A 85 0.66 -6.31 0.55
C TYR A 85 2.00 -6.02 -0.13
N SER A 86 2.99 -5.57 0.63
CA SER A 86 4.40 -5.53 0.22
C SER A 86 5.02 -6.92 0.10
N ARG A 87 6.06 -7.07 -0.73
CA ARG A 87 6.87 -8.28 -0.82
C ARG A 87 7.91 -8.38 0.32
N PRO A 88 8.41 -9.60 0.65
CA PRO A 88 9.48 -9.77 1.66
C PRO A 88 10.85 -9.23 1.21
N GLU A 89 11.05 -8.99 -0.09
CA GLU A 89 12.31 -8.48 -0.66
C GLU A 89 12.31 -6.96 -0.88
N GLU A 90 11.21 -6.29 -0.57
CA GLU A 90 11.12 -4.83 -0.56
C GLU A 90 11.82 -4.24 0.68
N LYS A 91 12.00 -2.93 0.70
CA LYS A 91 12.75 -2.29 1.78
C LYS A 91 11.88 -2.03 3.02
N PRO A 92 12.51 -1.81 4.21
CA PRO A 92 11.85 -1.29 5.40
C PRO A 92 10.92 -0.09 5.17
N GLU A 93 11.30 0.87 4.32
CA GLU A 93 10.46 2.04 4.02
C GLU A 93 9.28 1.75 3.06
N ASP A 94 9.37 0.70 2.25
CA ASP A 94 8.39 0.37 1.21
C ASP A 94 7.26 -0.54 1.75
N HIS A 95 7.49 -1.27 2.86
CA HIS A 95 6.51 -2.15 3.52
C HIS A 95 5.21 -1.47 3.99
N ILE A 96 5.14 -0.14 3.99
CA ILE A 96 3.93 0.65 4.32
C ILE A 96 3.17 1.18 3.09
N LEU A 97 3.67 0.91 1.87
CA LEU A 97 3.14 1.42 0.61
C LEU A 97 2.18 0.43 -0.05
N ASN A 98 1.15 -0.01 0.69
CA ASN A 98 0.17 -0.99 0.25
C ASN A 98 -1.23 -0.76 0.84
N VAL A 99 -2.26 -1.27 0.14
CA VAL A 99 -3.68 -1.10 0.48
C VAL A 99 -3.99 -1.55 1.90
N ASN A 100 -3.49 -2.73 2.29
CA ASN A 100 -3.75 -3.29 3.62
C ASN A 100 -3.18 -2.38 4.72
N PHE A 101 -1.94 -1.89 4.59
CA PHE A 101 -1.35 -0.96 5.55
C PHE A 101 -2.19 0.32 5.65
N SER A 102 -2.49 0.96 4.52
CA SER A 102 -3.15 2.26 4.50
C SER A 102 -4.54 2.26 5.11
N VAL A 103 -5.37 1.26 4.80
CA VAL A 103 -6.71 1.14 5.39
C VAL A 103 -6.63 0.91 6.89
N ASN A 104 -5.76 -0.01 7.34
CA ASN A 104 -5.54 -0.23 8.78
C ASN A 104 -4.98 1.01 9.48
N TYR A 105 -4.14 1.81 8.81
CA TYR A 105 -3.59 3.03 9.39
C TYR A 105 -4.65 4.14 9.51
N TRP A 106 -5.56 4.30 8.53
CA TRP A 106 -6.71 5.20 8.68
C TRP A 106 -7.59 4.80 9.89
N ILE A 107 -7.89 3.51 10.04
CA ILE A 107 -8.65 2.98 11.19
C ILE A 107 -7.92 3.22 12.52
N GLN A 108 -6.61 2.90 12.59
CA GLN A 108 -5.78 3.12 13.78
C GLN A 108 -5.74 4.60 14.21
N LYS A 109 -5.82 5.53 13.26
CA LYS A 109 -5.83 6.98 13.50
C LYS A 109 -7.21 7.51 13.88
N GLY A 110 -8.23 6.66 13.98
CA GLY A 110 -9.57 6.99 14.47
C GLY A 110 -10.63 7.24 13.40
N ALA A 111 -10.43 6.75 12.16
CA ALA A 111 -11.48 6.79 11.14
C ALA A 111 -12.52 5.67 11.37
N PRO A 112 -13.83 5.96 11.40
CA PRO A 112 -14.88 4.96 11.41
C PRO A 112 -14.84 4.12 10.12
N ARG A 113 -14.89 2.79 10.25
CA ARG A 113 -14.82 1.84 9.12
C ARG A 113 -15.97 2.07 8.13
N ASP A 114 -17.17 2.28 8.67
CA ASP A 114 -18.42 2.65 8.02
C ASP A 114 -18.41 4.03 7.32
N LYS A 115 -17.30 4.78 7.39
CA LYS A 115 -17.04 5.99 6.59
C LYS A 115 -15.89 5.86 5.61
N LEU A 116 -15.06 4.83 5.70
CA LEU A 116 -13.92 4.63 4.79
C LEU A 116 -14.38 3.97 3.49
N VAL A 117 -14.05 4.57 2.36
CA VAL A 117 -14.32 4.05 1.01
C VAL A 117 -12.99 3.72 0.34
N LEU A 118 -12.81 2.48 -0.11
CA LEU A 118 -11.57 2.00 -0.71
C LEU A 118 -11.45 2.46 -2.17
N GLY A 119 -10.50 3.36 -2.45
CA GLY A 119 -10.16 3.77 -3.81
C GLY A 119 -9.42 2.67 -4.58
N MET A 120 -9.88 2.39 -5.79
CA MET A 120 -9.31 1.41 -6.73
C MET A 120 -8.98 2.11 -8.05
N GLY A 121 -7.73 1.95 -8.52
CA GLY A 121 -7.26 2.56 -9.76
C GLY A 121 -7.64 1.70 -10.97
N LEU A 122 -8.42 2.23 -11.91
CA LEU A 122 -8.79 1.56 -13.17
C LEU A 122 -7.77 1.88 -14.28
N TYR A 123 -6.50 1.91 -13.90
CA TYR A 123 -5.32 2.27 -14.69
C TYR A 123 -4.10 1.54 -14.12
N GLY A 124 -2.94 1.69 -14.73
CA GLY A 124 -1.66 1.24 -14.17
C GLY A 124 -0.56 2.29 -14.32
N ARG A 125 0.42 2.27 -13.41
CA ARG A 125 1.64 3.08 -13.56
C ARG A 125 2.68 2.29 -14.35
N SER A 126 3.25 2.96 -15.35
CA SER A 126 4.15 2.35 -16.33
C SER A 126 5.56 2.92 -16.29
N PHE A 127 6.52 2.06 -16.62
CA PHE A 127 7.95 2.29 -16.47
C PHE A 127 8.70 1.86 -17.74
N THR A 128 9.84 2.50 -17.98
CA THR A 128 10.82 2.09 -19.00
C THR A 128 12.04 1.51 -18.29
N LEU A 129 12.13 0.18 -18.26
CA LEU A 129 13.22 -0.60 -17.66
C LEU A 129 14.59 -0.16 -18.22
N ARG A 130 15.66 -0.23 -17.43
CA ARG A 130 17.03 0.00 -17.93
C ARG A 130 17.46 -1.09 -18.92
N ARG A 131 17.05 -2.33 -18.66
CA ARG A 131 17.36 -3.57 -19.39
C ARG A 131 16.08 -4.38 -19.56
N ALA A 132 15.90 -5.10 -20.67
CA ALA A 132 14.68 -5.88 -20.92
C ALA A 132 14.65 -7.17 -20.07
N GLU A 133 15.83 -7.63 -19.67
CA GLU A 133 16.12 -8.83 -18.91
C GLU A 133 15.89 -8.63 -17.39
N ASN A 134 15.71 -7.39 -16.97
CA ASN A 134 15.49 -6.94 -15.59
C ASN A 134 14.06 -6.41 -15.46
N HIS A 135 13.09 -7.31 -15.36
CA HIS A 135 11.65 -7.02 -15.48
C HIS A 135 10.84 -7.31 -14.21
N ASN A 136 11.48 -7.50 -13.05
CA ASN A 136 10.81 -7.80 -11.79
C ASN A 136 10.46 -6.49 -11.04
N PRO A 137 9.50 -6.51 -10.10
CA PRO A 137 9.36 -5.43 -9.12
C PRO A 137 10.70 -5.19 -8.40
N GLY A 138 11.06 -3.91 -8.21
CA GLY A 138 12.36 -3.48 -7.70
C GLY A 138 13.50 -3.38 -8.72
N ASP A 139 13.37 -3.84 -9.98
CA ASP A 139 14.40 -3.64 -11.01
C ASP A 139 14.52 -2.16 -11.45
N GLU A 140 15.69 -1.77 -11.96
CA GLU A 140 15.95 -0.37 -12.34
C GLU A 140 15.17 0.07 -13.58
N ALA A 141 14.41 1.15 -13.45
CA ALA A 141 13.63 1.78 -14.51
C ALA A 141 13.64 3.32 -14.36
N PRO A 142 14.75 3.99 -14.75
CA PRO A 142 14.96 5.43 -14.50
C PRO A 142 14.17 6.36 -15.44
N GLN A 143 13.11 5.86 -16.08
CA GLN A 143 12.30 6.57 -17.07
C GLN A 143 10.85 6.10 -16.96
N LYS A 144 9.90 7.02 -17.16
CA LYS A 144 8.48 6.69 -17.26
C LYS A 144 8.21 5.74 -18.44
N GLY A 145 7.14 4.95 -18.35
CA GLY A 145 6.64 4.17 -19.49
C GLY A 145 6.14 5.07 -20.61
N ARG A 146 6.07 4.54 -21.84
CA ARG A 146 5.48 5.24 -22.98
C ARG A 146 4.01 5.57 -22.69
N ALA A 147 3.60 6.77 -23.11
CA ALA A 147 2.23 7.22 -23.01
C ALA A 147 1.28 6.37 -23.88
N GLY A 148 0.07 6.14 -23.41
CA GLY A 148 -0.99 5.48 -24.18
C GLY A 148 -1.58 6.36 -25.29
N PRO A 149 -2.28 5.78 -26.28
CA PRO A 149 -2.86 6.50 -27.41
C PRO A 149 -4.01 7.47 -27.02
N TYR A 150 -4.67 7.19 -25.90
CA TYR A 150 -5.87 7.89 -25.41
C TYR A 150 -5.55 8.79 -24.22
N THR A 151 -4.90 8.26 -23.17
CA THR A 151 -4.52 9.02 -21.96
C THR A 151 -3.40 10.02 -22.24
N ARG A 152 -2.42 9.63 -23.08
CA ARG A 152 -1.28 10.45 -23.52
C ARG A 152 -0.36 10.95 -22.40
N GLU A 153 -0.47 10.39 -21.19
CA GLU A 153 0.42 10.67 -20.05
C GLU A 153 1.58 9.66 -20.00
N PRO A 154 2.86 10.07 -20.14
CA PRO A 154 3.98 9.17 -19.92
C PRO A 154 3.99 8.66 -18.47
N GLY A 155 4.06 7.34 -18.29
CA GLY A 155 4.02 6.67 -16.99
C GLY A 155 2.62 6.36 -16.45
N SER A 156 1.56 6.57 -17.23
CA SER A 156 0.20 6.15 -16.93
C SER A 156 -0.41 5.44 -18.14
N LEU A 157 -1.26 4.43 -17.90
CA LEU A 157 -2.03 3.74 -18.94
C LEU A 157 -3.39 3.37 -18.37
N GLY A 158 -4.49 3.71 -19.06
CA GLY A 158 -5.83 3.26 -18.65
C GLY A 158 -5.98 1.74 -18.78
N TYR A 159 -6.86 1.10 -18.00
CA TYR A 159 -7.13 -0.34 -18.14
C TYR A 159 -7.54 -0.70 -19.58
N ASN A 160 -8.32 0.17 -20.22
CA ASN A 160 -8.67 0.08 -21.64
C ASN A 160 -7.44 0.08 -22.59
N GLU A 161 -6.41 0.88 -22.32
CA GLU A 161 -5.17 0.90 -23.10
C GLU A 161 -4.32 -0.34 -22.85
N ILE A 162 -4.25 -0.79 -21.59
CA ILE A 162 -3.53 -2.00 -21.17
C ILE A 162 -4.14 -3.23 -21.85
N CYS A 163 -5.45 -3.44 -21.72
CA CYS A 163 -6.13 -4.60 -22.31
C CYS A 163 -6.13 -4.56 -23.85
N GLU A 164 -6.29 -3.38 -24.48
CA GLU A 164 -6.13 -3.24 -25.93
C GLU A 164 -4.69 -3.55 -26.39
N SER A 165 -3.68 -3.25 -25.58
CA SER A 165 -2.28 -3.57 -25.91
C SER A 165 -2.02 -5.08 -25.90
N PHE A 166 -2.58 -5.82 -24.94
CA PHE A 166 -2.48 -7.28 -24.86
C PHE A 166 -3.18 -7.97 -26.04
N GLY A 167 -4.24 -7.38 -26.59
CA GLY A 167 -4.88 -7.85 -27.83
C GLY A 167 -4.08 -7.58 -29.12
N ARG A 168 -2.98 -6.81 -29.05
CA ARG A 168 -2.15 -6.39 -30.21
C ARG A 168 -0.68 -6.81 -30.11
N GLN A 169 -0.19 -7.09 -28.91
CA GLN A 169 1.24 -7.26 -28.60
C GLN A 169 1.42 -8.38 -27.58
N LYS A 170 2.55 -9.10 -27.66
CA LYS A 170 2.83 -10.28 -26.82
C LYS A 170 3.46 -9.91 -25.48
N TRP A 171 2.67 -9.24 -24.64
CA TRP A 171 3.06 -8.95 -23.25
C TRP A 171 3.14 -10.24 -22.42
N THR A 172 4.16 -10.34 -21.56
CA THR A 172 4.20 -11.36 -20.51
C THR A 172 3.49 -10.80 -19.30
N VAL A 173 2.47 -11.50 -18.80
CA VAL A 173 1.76 -11.13 -17.57
C VAL A 173 2.23 -12.03 -16.43
N VAL A 174 2.50 -11.42 -15.28
CA VAL A 174 2.83 -12.07 -14.02
C VAL A 174 1.80 -11.65 -12.98
N LYS A 175 1.18 -12.62 -12.31
CA LYS A 175 0.41 -12.38 -11.08
C LYS A 175 1.36 -12.50 -9.90
N ASP A 176 1.57 -11.42 -9.16
CA ASP A 176 2.42 -11.43 -7.96
C ASP A 176 1.59 -11.81 -6.72
N PRO A 177 2.01 -12.84 -5.94
CA PRO A 177 1.18 -13.38 -4.86
C PRO A 177 1.18 -12.52 -3.58
N TYR A 178 2.07 -11.53 -3.46
CA TYR A 178 2.06 -10.56 -2.35
C TYR A 178 1.27 -9.30 -2.74
N PHE A 179 1.50 -8.78 -3.94
CA PHE A 179 0.69 -7.66 -4.47
C PHE A 179 -0.77 -8.06 -4.66
N MET A 180 -1.04 -9.34 -4.93
CA MET A 180 -2.36 -9.88 -5.31
C MET A 180 -2.94 -9.16 -6.52
N ALA A 181 -2.04 -8.71 -7.41
CA ALA A 181 -2.32 -7.91 -8.58
C ALA A 181 -1.28 -8.22 -9.68
N PRO A 182 -1.66 -8.05 -10.96
CA PRO A 182 -0.76 -8.33 -12.06
C PRO A 182 0.26 -7.20 -12.30
N TYR A 183 1.41 -7.58 -12.84
CA TYR A 183 2.22 -6.69 -13.66
C TYR A 183 2.49 -7.33 -15.02
N ALA A 184 2.74 -6.51 -16.02
CA ALA A 184 3.02 -6.95 -17.39
C ALA A 184 4.27 -6.28 -17.94
N PHE A 185 5.03 -7.00 -18.77
CA PHE A 185 6.20 -6.45 -19.46
C PHE A 185 6.33 -6.91 -20.92
N LEU A 186 6.95 -6.04 -21.72
CA LEU A 186 7.27 -6.23 -23.13
C LEU A 186 8.50 -5.38 -23.50
N ASP A 187 9.54 -6.00 -24.05
CA ASP A 187 10.86 -5.37 -24.28
C ASP A 187 11.35 -4.65 -23.01
N ARG A 188 11.49 -3.32 -23.08
CA ARG A 188 11.84 -2.44 -21.94
C ARG A 188 10.64 -1.71 -21.34
N GLN A 189 9.41 -2.13 -21.62
CA GLN A 189 8.19 -1.55 -21.03
C GLN A 189 7.65 -2.47 -19.94
N TRP A 190 7.20 -1.85 -18.85
CA TRP A 190 6.66 -2.53 -17.68
C TRP A 190 5.46 -1.73 -17.16
N VAL A 191 4.40 -2.39 -16.69
CA VAL A 191 3.24 -1.75 -16.08
C VAL A 191 2.69 -2.61 -14.93
N GLY A 192 2.45 -1.99 -13.79
CA GLY A 192 1.71 -2.57 -12.66
C GLY A 192 0.31 -1.98 -12.62
N TYR A 193 -0.72 -2.82 -12.58
CA TYR A 193 -2.12 -2.45 -12.83
C TYR A 193 -3.08 -3.41 -12.13
N ASP A 194 -4.33 -2.99 -11.92
CA ASP A 194 -5.39 -3.89 -11.46
C ASP A 194 -6.09 -4.63 -12.61
N ASP A 195 -6.55 -5.86 -12.37
CA ASP A 195 -7.52 -6.57 -13.20
C ASP A 195 -8.74 -7.04 -12.38
N MET A 196 -9.69 -7.73 -13.01
CA MET A 196 -10.92 -8.19 -12.33
C MET A 196 -10.65 -9.14 -11.15
N GLU A 197 -9.53 -9.87 -11.13
CA GLU A 197 -9.17 -10.78 -10.03
C GLU A 197 -8.62 -9.98 -8.84
N SER A 198 -7.72 -9.02 -9.08
CA SER A 198 -7.18 -8.15 -8.03
C SER A 198 -8.22 -7.17 -7.47
N ILE A 199 -9.12 -6.67 -8.32
CA ILE A 199 -10.31 -5.91 -7.92
C ILE A 199 -11.24 -6.77 -7.04
N THR A 200 -11.47 -8.04 -7.38
CA THR A 200 -12.27 -8.95 -6.54
C THR A 200 -11.64 -9.11 -5.15
N ALA A 201 -10.32 -9.34 -5.08
CA ALA A 201 -9.60 -9.43 -3.80
C ALA A 201 -9.69 -8.12 -2.98
N LYS A 202 -9.66 -6.96 -3.64
CA LYS A 202 -9.81 -5.64 -2.99
C LYS A 202 -11.21 -5.39 -2.45
N VAL A 203 -12.25 -5.81 -3.16
CA VAL A 203 -13.64 -5.68 -2.68
C VAL A 203 -13.94 -6.67 -1.55
N GLU A 204 -13.44 -7.91 -1.62
CA GLU A 204 -13.58 -8.86 -0.51
C GLU A 204 -12.80 -8.42 0.75
N PHE A 205 -11.63 -7.79 0.59
CA PHE A 205 -10.93 -7.10 1.67
C PHE A 205 -11.74 -5.94 2.25
N ALA A 206 -12.34 -5.09 1.40
CA ALA A 206 -13.18 -3.96 1.84
C ALA A 206 -14.38 -4.43 2.67
N LYS A 207 -15.04 -5.52 2.23
CA LYS A 207 -16.13 -6.18 2.96
C LYS A 207 -15.64 -6.70 4.32
N ALA A 208 -14.52 -7.43 4.35
CA ALA A 208 -13.96 -8.01 5.59
C ALA A 208 -13.43 -6.97 6.59
N MET A 209 -12.98 -5.81 6.10
CA MET A 209 -12.62 -4.68 6.95
C MET A 209 -13.84 -3.87 7.43
N GLY A 210 -15.04 -4.15 6.93
CA GLY A 210 -16.28 -3.42 7.27
C GLY A 210 -16.33 -2.01 6.71
N LEU A 211 -15.75 -1.80 5.53
CA LEU A 211 -15.67 -0.48 4.87
C LEU A 211 -17.03 -0.07 4.28
N ALA A 212 -17.22 1.24 4.12
CA ALA A 212 -18.44 1.83 3.56
C ALA A 212 -18.71 1.45 2.09
N GLY A 213 -17.65 1.11 1.33
CA GLY A 213 -17.75 0.73 -0.08
C GLY A 213 -16.44 0.88 -0.84
N GLY A 214 -16.54 0.96 -2.17
CA GLY A 214 -15.42 1.21 -3.08
C GLY A 214 -15.60 2.49 -3.90
N MET A 215 -14.49 3.17 -4.19
CA MET A 215 -14.38 4.32 -5.10
C MET A 215 -13.50 3.91 -6.27
N VAL A 216 -13.76 4.45 -7.46
CA VAL A 216 -12.97 4.16 -8.68
C VAL A 216 -12.32 5.42 -9.24
N TRP A 217 -11.04 5.31 -9.59
CA TRP A 217 -10.30 6.32 -10.34
C TRP A 217 -9.75 5.70 -11.64
N SER A 218 -10.38 5.87 -12.80
CA SER A 218 -11.63 6.58 -13.05
C SER A 218 -12.50 5.82 -14.06
N ILE A 219 -13.78 6.22 -14.19
CA ILE A 219 -14.78 5.47 -14.96
C ILE A 219 -14.47 5.42 -16.46
N GLU A 220 -13.75 6.42 -16.98
CA GLU A 220 -13.31 6.52 -18.37
C GLU A 220 -12.01 5.76 -18.71
N THR A 221 -11.30 5.23 -17.71
CA THR A 221 -10.10 4.38 -17.95
C THR A 221 -10.40 2.88 -17.94
N ASP A 222 -11.58 2.46 -17.46
CA ASP A 222 -12.13 1.09 -17.64
C ASP A 222 -12.40 0.79 -19.14
N ASP A 223 -12.64 -0.48 -19.49
CA ASP A 223 -13.12 -0.87 -20.84
C ASP A 223 -14.62 -0.53 -21.00
N PHE A 224 -14.94 0.77 -20.97
CA PHE A 224 -16.30 1.32 -21.11
C PHE A 224 -16.97 1.00 -22.46
N HIS A 225 -16.20 0.52 -23.44
CA HIS A 225 -16.71 0.04 -24.73
C HIS A 225 -16.92 -1.48 -24.78
N GLY A 226 -16.29 -2.27 -23.91
CA GLY A 226 -16.31 -3.73 -23.92
C GLY A 226 -15.51 -4.38 -25.04
N LYS A 227 -14.44 -3.74 -25.50
CA LYS A 227 -13.59 -4.21 -26.62
C LYS A 227 -12.72 -5.42 -26.24
N CYS A 228 -12.28 -5.49 -25.00
CA CYS A 228 -11.35 -6.49 -24.49
C CYS A 228 -12.09 -7.70 -23.90
N HIS A 229 -13.20 -7.44 -23.19
CA HIS A 229 -13.91 -8.46 -22.41
C HIS A 229 -15.34 -8.77 -22.90
N GLY A 230 -15.82 -8.08 -23.95
CA GLY A 230 -17.18 -8.24 -24.48
C GLY A 230 -18.29 -7.62 -23.61
N ILE A 231 -17.95 -7.15 -22.40
CA ILE A 231 -18.83 -6.45 -21.47
C ILE A 231 -18.31 -5.04 -21.22
N LYS A 232 -19.19 -4.04 -21.12
CA LYS A 232 -18.81 -2.66 -20.81
C LYS A 232 -18.49 -2.51 -19.33
N TYR A 233 -17.49 -1.69 -19.02
CA TYR A 233 -17.05 -1.41 -17.65
C TYR A 233 -16.80 -2.70 -16.84
N PRO A 234 -15.95 -3.62 -17.31
CA PRO A 234 -15.70 -4.90 -16.63
C PRO A 234 -15.27 -4.69 -15.17
N MET A 235 -14.35 -3.75 -14.91
CA MET A 235 -13.79 -3.54 -13.57
C MET A 235 -14.86 -3.01 -12.61
N LEU A 236 -15.61 -1.98 -13.01
CA LEU A 236 -16.73 -1.44 -12.22
C LEU A 236 -17.88 -2.45 -12.06
N SER A 237 -18.12 -3.30 -13.07
CA SER A 237 -19.12 -4.37 -13.00
C SER A 237 -18.72 -5.44 -11.97
N THR A 238 -17.45 -5.85 -11.94
CA THR A 238 -16.91 -6.73 -10.89
C THR A 238 -17.08 -6.10 -9.51
N ILE A 239 -16.75 -4.82 -9.32
CA ILE A 239 -16.92 -4.13 -8.03
C ILE A 239 -18.38 -4.21 -7.55
N ASN A 240 -19.31 -3.84 -8.41
CA ASN A 240 -20.74 -3.87 -8.10
C ASN A 240 -21.23 -5.29 -7.81
N GLN A 241 -20.79 -6.30 -8.57
CA GLN A 241 -21.16 -7.70 -8.37
C GLN A 241 -20.65 -8.24 -7.03
N VAL A 242 -19.40 -7.99 -6.67
CA VAL A 242 -18.76 -8.54 -5.46
C VAL A 242 -19.32 -7.90 -4.18
N PHE A 243 -19.70 -6.61 -4.22
CA PHE A 243 -20.52 -6.00 -3.16
C PHE A 243 -21.96 -6.56 -3.13
N ALA A 244 -22.61 -6.72 -4.28
CA ALA A 244 -24.00 -7.20 -4.35
C ALA A 244 -24.19 -8.67 -3.90
N MET A 245 -23.15 -9.50 -3.95
CA MET A 245 -23.17 -10.84 -3.33
C MET A 245 -23.28 -10.81 -1.79
N GLY A 246 -22.97 -9.68 -1.15
CA GLY A 246 -23.00 -9.54 0.30
C GLY A 246 -22.02 -10.48 1.02
N GLY A 247 -22.39 -10.89 2.23
CA GLY A 247 -21.53 -11.69 3.12
C GLY A 247 -20.43 -10.86 3.81
N PRO A 248 -19.70 -11.45 4.76
CA PRO A 248 -18.74 -10.75 5.60
C PRO A 248 -17.44 -10.35 4.89
N GLY A 249 -17.20 -10.79 3.65
CA GLY A 249 -15.93 -10.61 2.96
C GLY A 249 -14.87 -11.67 3.28
N VAL A 250 -13.71 -11.54 2.65
CA VAL A 250 -12.52 -12.35 2.90
C VAL A 250 -11.28 -11.45 2.90
N ILE A 251 -10.49 -11.46 3.98
CA ILE A 251 -9.14 -10.90 3.95
C ILE A 251 -8.27 -11.84 3.10
N PRO A 252 -7.72 -11.39 1.95
CA PRO A 252 -6.82 -12.22 1.17
C PRO A 252 -5.47 -12.31 1.89
N VAL A 253 -4.86 -13.50 1.92
CA VAL A 253 -3.66 -13.77 2.74
C VAL A 253 -2.46 -14.04 1.82
N PRO A 254 -1.35 -13.29 1.95
CA PRO A 254 -0.16 -13.52 1.13
C PRO A 254 0.56 -14.81 1.56
N PRO A 255 1.48 -15.36 0.74
CA PRO A 255 2.33 -16.46 1.15
C PRO A 255 3.07 -16.15 2.46
N PRO A 256 3.29 -17.14 3.35
CA PRO A 256 4.10 -16.95 4.54
C PRO A 256 5.53 -16.56 4.14
N MET A 257 6.10 -15.55 4.80
CA MET A 257 7.45 -15.08 4.48
C MET A 257 8.47 -16.22 4.60
N PRO A 258 9.40 -16.39 3.63
CA PRO A 258 10.38 -17.46 3.67
C PRO A 258 11.32 -17.29 4.88
N ILE A 259 11.51 -18.37 5.65
CA ILE A 259 12.33 -18.40 6.88
C ILE A 259 13.83 -18.51 6.55
N THR A 260 14.25 -18.09 5.35
CA THR A 260 15.59 -18.28 4.79
C THR A 260 15.77 -17.27 3.64
N PRO A 261 16.99 -16.78 3.35
CA PRO A 261 17.19 -15.82 2.26
C PRO A 261 16.65 -16.33 0.92
N PRO A 262 15.94 -15.50 0.15
CA PRO A 262 15.08 -16.00 -0.92
C PRO A 262 15.86 -16.52 -2.13
N THR A 263 15.66 -17.79 -2.45
CA THR A 263 15.67 -18.23 -3.85
C THR A 263 14.47 -17.57 -4.51
N VAL A 264 14.68 -16.86 -5.64
CA VAL A 264 13.62 -16.09 -6.30
C VAL A 264 12.39 -16.98 -6.56
N PRO A 265 11.20 -16.61 -6.06
CA PRO A 265 9.99 -17.40 -6.30
C PRO A 265 9.62 -17.35 -7.79
N THR A 266 9.26 -18.50 -8.37
CA THR A 266 8.85 -18.57 -9.78
C THR A 266 7.44 -18.00 -9.95
N PRO A 267 7.25 -16.85 -10.62
CA PRO A 267 5.92 -16.34 -10.91
C PRO A 267 5.20 -17.24 -11.92
N THR A 268 3.89 -17.43 -11.72
CA THR A 268 3.03 -18.00 -12.76
C THR A 268 2.96 -17.02 -13.91
N THR A 269 3.63 -17.35 -15.02
CA THR A 269 3.70 -16.53 -16.22
C THR A 269 2.65 -16.98 -17.23
N GLU A 270 1.66 -16.13 -17.49
CA GLU A 270 0.65 -16.38 -18.51
C GLU A 270 0.99 -15.60 -19.79
N LYS A 271 1.06 -16.30 -20.92
CA LYS A 271 1.21 -15.68 -22.23
C LYS A 271 -0.18 -15.30 -22.74
N THR A 272 -0.45 -14.01 -22.83
CA THR A 272 -1.77 -13.47 -23.19
C THR A 272 -2.26 -13.98 -24.54
N TRP A 273 -3.28 -14.84 -24.51
CA TRP A 273 -4.02 -15.34 -25.66
C TRP A 273 -5.52 -15.18 -25.42
N TRP A 274 -6.00 -13.93 -25.39
CA TRP A 274 -7.43 -13.65 -25.25
C TRP A 274 -8.19 -14.23 -26.46
N PRO A 275 -9.15 -15.15 -26.26
CA PRO A 275 -9.87 -15.78 -27.37
C PRO A 275 -10.86 -14.78 -27.98
N ARG A 276 -10.44 -14.15 -29.09
CA ARG A 276 -11.27 -13.24 -29.88
C ARG A 276 -12.54 -13.98 -30.36
N PRO A 277 -13.76 -13.45 -30.15
CA PRO A 277 -14.98 -14.05 -30.67
C PRO A 277 -14.90 -14.28 -32.18
N SER A 278 -15.03 -15.53 -32.61
CA SER A 278 -14.68 -15.97 -33.96
C SER A 278 -15.86 -15.96 -34.93
N THR A 279 -16.09 -14.82 -35.58
CA THR A 279 -16.95 -14.75 -36.78
C THR A 279 -16.15 -15.17 -38.02
N SER A 280 -16.06 -16.48 -38.25
CA SER A 280 -15.61 -17.08 -39.52
C SER A 280 -16.80 -17.32 -40.46
N PRO A 281 -16.57 -17.32 -41.79
CA PRO A 281 -16.35 -18.59 -42.48
C PRO A 281 -15.06 -18.61 -43.30
N GLY A 282 -14.53 -19.81 -43.53
CA GLY A 282 -13.13 -20.05 -43.86
C GLY A 282 -12.67 -19.76 -45.30
N SER A 283 -11.35 -19.77 -45.43
CA SER A 283 -10.61 -20.34 -46.56
C SER A 283 -9.18 -20.64 -46.11
N ALA A 284 -8.50 -21.60 -46.77
CA ALA A 284 -7.22 -22.14 -46.30
C ALA A 284 -6.09 -21.97 -47.34
N ALA A 285 -4.92 -21.56 -46.86
CA ALA A 285 -3.60 -21.72 -47.48
C ALA A 285 -2.54 -21.63 -46.35
N THR A 286 -1.84 -22.70 -45.98
CA THR A 286 -0.66 -23.30 -46.64
C THR A 286 0.60 -22.44 -46.48
N THR A 287 1.41 -22.81 -45.48
CA THR A 287 2.80 -22.37 -45.26
C THR A 287 3.76 -22.93 -46.33
N PRO A 288 4.96 -22.37 -46.52
CA PRO A 288 6.11 -22.90 -45.76
C PRO A 288 7.12 -21.84 -45.26
N SER A 289 7.90 -22.24 -44.25
CA SER A 289 8.99 -21.46 -43.68
C SER A 289 10.24 -21.48 -44.57
N THR A 290 11.11 -20.47 -44.43
CA THR A 290 12.52 -20.55 -44.88
C THR A 290 13.46 -20.23 -43.73
N VAL A 291 14.46 -21.10 -43.50
CA VAL A 291 15.57 -20.86 -42.56
C VAL A 291 16.79 -20.44 -43.38
N SER A 292 17.62 -19.55 -42.87
CA SER A 292 18.96 -19.28 -43.40
C SER A 292 19.90 -18.85 -42.28
N THR A 293 21.17 -19.21 -42.43
CA THR A 293 22.15 -19.27 -41.35
C THR A 293 23.18 -18.13 -41.41
N THR A 294 23.87 -17.96 -40.29
CA THR A 294 25.18 -17.30 -40.10
C THR A 294 26.03 -17.05 -41.34
N GLU A 295 26.70 -15.88 -41.37
CA GLU A 295 28.16 -15.88 -41.31
C GLU A 295 28.72 -14.61 -40.65
N SER A 296 29.95 -14.70 -40.12
CA SER A 296 30.66 -13.61 -39.44
C SER A 296 32.07 -13.48 -40.00
N THR A 297 32.46 -12.29 -40.46
CA THR A 297 33.83 -12.01 -40.90
C THR A 297 34.36 -10.69 -40.34
N THR A 298 35.37 -10.79 -39.48
CA THR A 298 36.37 -9.73 -39.29
C THR A 298 37.49 -9.91 -40.30
N PRO A 299 38.21 -8.82 -40.64
CA PRO A 299 39.66 -8.85 -40.52
C PRO A 299 40.20 -7.66 -39.70
N SER A 300 41.52 -7.63 -39.50
CA SER A 300 42.19 -6.77 -38.50
C SER A 300 43.25 -5.84 -39.09
N SER A 301 43.57 -4.78 -38.34
CA SER A 301 44.85 -4.04 -38.27
C SER A 301 45.41 -3.31 -39.51
N GLY A 302 45.79 -2.04 -39.33
CA GLY A 302 46.58 -1.23 -40.26
C GLY A 302 47.05 0.11 -39.65
N THR A 303 48.31 0.50 -39.85
CA THR A 303 49.06 1.42 -38.96
C THR A 303 50.20 2.12 -39.74
N SER A 304 50.80 3.27 -39.36
CA SER A 304 50.82 4.07 -38.11
C SER A 304 51.07 5.58 -38.41
N SER A 305 50.96 6.44 -37.36
CA SER A 305 51.71 7.70 -37.16
C SER A 305 51.42 8.90 -38.09
N THR A 306 51.56 10.18 -37.69
CA THR A 306 52.02 10.81 -36.42
C THR A 306 51.08 12.03 -36.08
N THR A 307 51.33 13.08 -35.28
CA THR A 307 52.56 13.72 -34.74
C THR A 307 52.37 14.30 -33.33
N ALA A 308 53.48 14.38 -32.59
CA ALA A 308 53.68 14.83 -31.21
C ALA A 308 53.27 16.27 -30.82
N ARG A 309 52.92 16.45 -29.53
CA ARG A 309 53.83 17.00 -28.48
C ARG A 309 53.34 16.63 -27.07
N VAL A 310 54.16 16.91 -26.05
CA VAL A 310 54.13 16.32 -24.69
C VAL A 310 54.44 17.40 -23.64
N TRP A 311 53.95 17.27 -22.40
CA TRP A 311 54.70 17.34 -21.10
C TRP A 311 53.74 17.37 -19.88
N TRP A 312 54.21 16.79 -18.76
CA TRP A 312 53.62 16.74 -17.39
C TRP A 312 54.72 17.23 -16.39
N PRO A 313 54.69 17.10 -15.03
CA PRO A 313 53.66 16.73 -14.03
C PRO A 313 53.63 17.79 -12.86
N PRO A 314 53.56 17.49 -11.53
CA PRO A 314 52.71 16.58 -10.72
C PRO A 314 51.88 17.31 -9.61
N SER A 315 51.05 16.54 -8.88
CA SER A 315 50.25 16.97 -7.70
C SER A 315 51.02 17.00 -6.37
N HIS A 316 50.51 17.72 -5.34
CA HIS A 316 50.96 17.61 -3.94
C HIS A 316 49.81 17.73 -2.91
N LYS A 317 50.07 17.27 -1.68
CA LYS A 317 49.13 17.22 -0.52
C LYS A 317 49.05 18.55 0.23
N PRO A 318 47.98 18.80 1.03
CA PRO A 318 48.04 19.70 2.17
C PRO A 318 48.67 19.01 3.40
N ASP A 319 49.29 19.79 4.28
CA ASP A 319 49.95 19.33 5.51
C ASP A 319 49.43 20.08 6.75
N THR A 320 49.87 19.70 7.95
CA THR A 320 49.40 20.29 9.22
C THR A 320 50.37 21.32 9.80
N ARG A 321 49.86 22.28 10.62
CA ARG A 321 50.36 22.63 11.99
C ARG A 321 50.06 24.08 12.47
N SER A 322 49.30 24.17 13.58
CA SER A 322 49.41 25.09 14.75
C SER A 322 49.50 26.63 14.62
N SER A 323 48.68 27.31 15.41
CA SER A 323 48.97 28.63 16.03
C SER A 323 48.29 28.74 17.41
N THR A 324 48.96 29.34 18.40
CA THR A 324 48.52 29.39 19.81
C THR A 324 47.99 30.80 20.20
N PRO A 325 47.67 31.14 21.48
CA PRO A 325 46.46 31.90 21.80
C PRO A 325 46.63 33.43 21.76
N THR A 326 45.51 34.15 21.89
CA THR A 326 45.51 35.56 22.32
C THR A 326 44.33 35.81 23.25
N THR A 327 44.59 36.51 24.36
CA THR A 327 43.59 36.81 25.40
C THR A 327 43.06 38.23 25.22
N THR A 328 41.75 38.44 25.33
CA THR A 328 41.18 39.79 25.52
C THR A 328 40.01 39.70 26.49
N SER A 329 40.05 40.52 27.54
CA SER A 329 39.04 40.58 28.59
C SER A 329 38.15 41.81 28.42
N THR A 330 36.86 41.67 28.69
CA THR A 330 35.96 42.82 28.88
C THR A 330 34.86 42.42 29.87
N THR A 331 34.62 43.27 30.87
CA THR A 331 33.75 42.96 32.02
C THR A 331 32.54 43.88 32.07
N THR A 332 31.34 43.33 32.31
CA THR A 332 30.16 44.14 32.66
C THR A 332 29.21 43.39 33.60
N ARG A 333 28.61 44.14 34.53
CA ARG A 333 27.86 43.72 35.73
C ARG A 333 26.64 42.81 35.52
N SER A 334 26.39 41.96 36.51
CA SER A 334 25.12 41.21 36.71
C SER A 334 24.07 42.01 37.52
N PRO A 335 22.76 41.78 37.30
CA PRO A 335 21.67 42.07 38.25
C PRO A 335 21.46 40.94 39.29
N PRO A 336 20.64 41.14 40.35
CA PRO A 336 20.49 40.20 41.47
C PRO A 336 19.37 39.14 41.32
N SER A 337 19.43 38.10 42.16
CA SER A 337 18.53 36.94 42.16
C SER A 337 17.25 37.10 43.03
N PRO A 338 16.12 36.49 42.65
CA PRO A 338 14.96 36.26 43.54
C PRO A 338 15.11 34.96 44.39
N PRO A 339 14.31 34.79 45.47
CA PRO A 339 14.47 33.69 46.43
C PRO A 339 13.73 32.37 46.08
N SER A 340 14.11 31.28 46.75
CA SER A 340 13.70 29.90 46.47
C SER A 340 12.43 29.42 47.19
N PRO A 341 11.59 28.55 46.57
CA PRO A 341 10.58 27.74 47.24
C PRO A 341 11.16 26.40 47.79
N PRO A 342 10.49 25.73 48.77
CA PRO A 342 10.97 24.49 49.40
C PRO A 342 10.59 23.19 48.66
N SER A 343 11.29 22.10 48.98
CA SER A 343 11.26 20.81 48.26
C SER A 343 10.24 19.78 48.78
N PRO A 344 9.63 18.94 47.90
CA PRO A 344 8.93 17.70 48.28
C PRO A 344 9.90 16.49 48.43
N PRO A 345 9.52 15.44 49.19
CA PRO A 345 10.34 14.23 49.40
C PRO A 345 10.11 13.11 48.35
N SER A 346 11.03 12.14 48.29
CA SER A 346 11.10 11.07 47.28
C SER A 346 10.41 9.74 47.66
N PRO A 347 9.81 9.00 46.71
CA PRO A 347 9.41 7.59 46.88
C PRO A 347 10.58 6.58 46.76
N PRO A 348 10.45 5.34 47.29
CA PRO A 348 11.48 4.29 47.23
C PRO A 348 11.38 3.34 46.02
N SER A 349 12.39 2.49 45.84
CA SER A 349 12.57 1.58 44.68
C SER A 349 11.80 0.24 44.75
N PRO A 350 11.52 -0.44 43.60
CA PRO A 350 10.81 -1.74 43.56
C PRO A 350 11.72 -2.99 43.75
N PRO A 351 11.14 -4.17 44.08
CA PRO A 351 11.86 -5.44 44.28
C PRO A 351 11.92 -6.37 43.05
N SER A 352 12.69 -7.46 43.18
CA SER A 352 13.04 -8.46 42.14
C SER A 352 11.96 -9.54 41.86
N PRO A 353 12.02 -10.27 40.70
CA PRO A 353 10.90 -11.10 40.21
C PRO A 353 10.92 -12.60 40.65
N PRO A 354 9.76 -13.29 40.61
CA PRO A 354 9.62 -14.73 40.87
C PRO A 354 9.59 -15.62 39.61
N SER A 355 9.76 -16.94 39.80
CA SER A 355 9.79 -17.98 38.74
C SER A 355 8.44 -18.73 38.57
N PRO A 356 8.17 -19.37 37.40
CA PRO A 356 6.86 -19.96 37.09
C PRO A 356 6.66 -21.43 37.56
N PRO A 357 5.44 -21.81 38.01
CA PRO A 357 5.01 -23.20 38.24
C PRO A 357 4.20 -23.81 37.06
N PRO A 358 3.98 -25.15 37.02
CA PRO A 358 3.49 -25.89 35.83
C PRO A 358 1.95 -26.02 35.72
N ALA A 359 1.47 -26.61 34.61
CA ALA A 359 0.08 -26.57 34.15
C ALA A 359 -0.72 -27.89 34.27
N THR A 360 -2.06 -27.75 34.29
CA THR A 360 -3.12 -28.80 34.17
C THR A 360 -3.22 -29.83 35.32
N PRO A 361 -4.43 -30.31 35.70
CA PRO A 361 -5.52 -30.72 34.80
C PRO A 361 -6.97 -30.29 35.15
N GLY A 362 -7.87 -30.37 34.17
CA GLY A 362 -9.32 -30.55 34.35
C GLY A 362 -10.15 -29.28 34.63
N ILE A 363 -10.93 -28.82 33.63
CA ILE A 363 -11.91 -27.73 33.75
C ILE A 363 -13.25 -28.21 33.16
N PRO A 364 -14.41 -27.93 33.79
CA PRO A 364 -15.72 -28.37 33.29
C PRO A 364 -16.18 -27.61 32.03
N GLU A 365 -17.06 -28.25 31.25
CA GLU A 365 -17.66 -27.74 30.01
C GLU A 365 -18.37 -26.38 30.22
N PHE A 366 -17.82 -25.31 29.62
CA PHE A 366 -18.38 -23.97 29.71
C PHE A 366 -19.67 -23.84 28.87
N LYS A 367 -20.77 -23.41 29.52
CA LYS A 367 -22.07 -23.22 28.87
C LYS A 367 -22.34 -21.76 28.58
N CYS A 368 -22.56 -21.47 27.31
CA CYS A 368 -22.87 -20.13 26.80
C CYS A 368 -24.15 -19.54 27.41
N PRO A 369 -24.08 -18.38 28.09
CA PRO A 369 -25.27 -17.72 28.65
C PRO A 369 -26.07 -16.92 27.61
N MET A 370 -25.43 -16.50 26.51
CA MET A 370 -26.02 -15.74 25.40
C MET A 370 -25.13 -15.87 24.16
N ALA A 371 -25.59 -15.39 23.01
CA ALA A 371 -24.78 -15.31 21.79
C ALA A 371 -23.75 -14.17 21.85
N GLY A 372 -22.63 -14.34 21.14
CA GLY A 372 -21.51 -13.40 21.08
C GLY A 372 -20.38 -13.74 22.05
N SER A 373 -19.39 -12.85 22.14
CA SER A 373 -18.16 -13.08 22.92
C SER A 373 -18.39 -12.83 24.42
N VAL A 374 -18.04 -13.80 25.27
CA VAL A 374 -18.19 -13.74 26.73
C VAL A 374 -16.85 -14.04 27.44
N PRO A 375 -16.52 -13.37 28.56
CA PRO A 375 -15.22 -13.55 29.22
C PRO A 375 -15.02 -14.99 29.72
N HIS A 376 -13.79 -15.48 29.64
CA HIS A 376 -13.43 -16.77 30.23
C HIS A 376 -13.40 -16.65 31.77
N PRO A 377 -14.00 -17.58 32.53
CA PRO A 377 -14.28 -17.37 33.95
C PRO A 377 -13.03 -17.35 34.86
N THR A 378 -11.86 -17.73 34.35
CA THR A 378 -10.61 -17.83 35.12
C THR A 378 -9.36 -17.30 34.39
N ASP A 379 -9.51 -16.70 33.22
CA ASP A 379 -8.36 -16.20 32.42
C ASP A 379 -8.77 -14.95 31.62
N CYS A 380 -8.33 -13.77 32.06
CA CYS A 380 -8.69 -12.51 31.41
C CYS A 380 -8.13 -12.37 29.98
N GLN A 381 -7.12 -13.17 29.59
CA GLN A 381 -6.64 -13.22 28.20
C GLN A 381 -7.52 -14.10 27.31
N ARG A 382 -8.50 -14.83 27.86
CA ARG A 382 -9.40 -15.69 27.10
C ARG A 382 -10.86 -15.24 27.14
N PHE A 383 -11.58 -15.72 26.15
CA PHE A 383 -13.03 -15.56 26.02
C PHE A 383 -13.62 -16.75 25.28
N TYR A 384 -14.93 -16.93 25.38
CA TYR A 384 -15.68 -17.87 24.55
C TYR A 384 -16.49 -17.09 23.53
N ASP A 385 -16.32 -17.41 22.24
CA ASP A 385 -17.29 -17.03 21.22
C ASP A 385 -18.46 -18.00 21.26
N CYS A 386 -19.62 -17.51 21.70
CA CYS A 386 -20.85 -18.27 21.79
C CYS A 386 -21.68 -18.10 20.51
N VAL A 387 -21.69 -19.12 19.66
CA VAL A 387 -22.38 -19.09 18.35
C VAL A 387 -23.50 -20.12 18.28
N HIS A 388 -24.58 -19.78 17.58
CA HIS A 388 -25.68 -20.70 17.36
C HIS A 388 -25.30 -21.77 16.32
N GLN A 389 -25.31 -23.04 16.72
CA GLN A 389 -25.18 -24.19 15.84
C GLN A 389 -26.30 -25.20 16.15
N GLY A 390 -27.04 -25.65 15.13
CA GLY A 390 -28.14 -26.61 15.31
C GLY A 390 -29.30 -26.16 16.23
N GLY A 391 -29.41 -24.85 16.52
CA GLY A 391 -30.39 -24.30 17.47
C GLY A 391 -29.92 -24.29 18.94
N GLN A 392 -28.65 -24.63 19.22
CA GLN A 392 -28.02 -24.51 20.52
C GLN A 392 -26.83 -23.53 20.47
N LEU A 393 -26.43 -22.95 21.60
CA LEU A 393 -25.24 -22.11 21.70
C LEU A 393 -24.02 -22.97 22.02
N VAL A 394 -23.04 -22.97 21.12
CA VAL A 394 -21.77 -23.70 21.27
C VAL A 394 -20.66 -22.71 21.60
N ALA A 395 -19.85 -23.03 22.61
CA ALA A 395 -18.73 -22.23 23.08
C ALA A 395 -17.44 -22.58 22.32
N PHE A 396 -16.77 -21.58 21.75
CA PHE A 396 -15.44 -21.74 21.17
C PHE A 396 -14.44 -20.89 21.96
N GLU A 397 -13.50 -21.53 22.66
CA GLU A 397 -12.45 -20.82 23.40
C GLU A 397 -11.54 -20.06 22.43
N LYS A 398 -11.24 -18.81 22.79
CA LYS A 398 -10.36 -17.88 22.08
C LYS A 398 -9.38 -17.28 23.06
N THR A 399 -8.18 -16.99 22.56
CA THR A 399 -7.13 -16.28 23.30
C THR A 399 -6.87 -14.96 22.59
N CYS A 400 -6.88 -13.86 23.34
CA CYS A 400 -6.50 -12.54 22.87
C CYS A 400 -5.02 -12.50 22.46
N SER A 401 -4.66 -11.55 21.58
CA SER A 401 -3.29 -11.37 21.13
C SER A 401 -2.34 -11.11 22.32
N PRO A 402 -1.07 -11.59 22.29
CA PRO A 402 -0.15 -11.43 23.41
C PRO A 402 -0.05 -9.99 23.93
N GLY A 403 -0.24 -9.83 25.23
CA GLY A 403 -0.28 -8.53 25.91
C GLY A 403 -1.67 -7.88 26.03
N THR A 404 -2.69 -8.40 25.33
CA THR A 404 -4.09 -7.94 25.45
C THR A 404 -4.95 -8.91 26.26
N VAL A 405 -6.06 -8.40 26.80
CA VAL A 405 -7.09 -9.09 27.60
C VAL A 405 -8.47 -8.78 27.05
N PHE A 406 -9.43 -9.68 27.25
CA PHE A 406 -10.79 -9.51 26.77
C PHE A 406 -11.59 -8.57 27.69
N ASN A 407 -12.03 -7.43 27.15
CA ASN A 407 -12.91 -6.52 27.88
C ASN A 407 -14.37 -7.01 27.77
N PRO A 408 -15.05 -7.30 28.91
CA PRO A 408 -16.39 -7.88 28.91
C PRO A 408 -17.50 -6.89 28.55
N GLU A 409 -17.23 -5.58 28.54
CA GLU A 409 -18.16 -4.53 28.11
C GLU A 409 -18.06 -4.29 26.59
N THR A 410 -16.84 -4.05 26.09
CA THR A 410 -16.59 -3.70 24.67
C THR A 410 -16.51 -4.91 23.74
N LYS A 411 -16.46 -6.13 24.31
CA LYS A 411 -16.44 -7.42 23.59
C LYS A 411 -15.22 -7.65 22.69
N ILE A 412 -14.12 -6.95 22.97
CA ILE A 412 -12.89 -7.03 22.19
C ILE A 412 -11.66 -7.19 23.10
N CYS A 413 -10.58 -7.67 22.51
CA CYS A 413 -9.26 -7.71 23.14
C CYS A 413 -8.66 -6.29 23.19
N VAL A 414 -8.31 -5.83 24.38
CA VAL A 414 -7.71 -4.50 24.64
C VAL A 414 -6.50 -4.62 25.55
N TRP A 415 -5.73 -3.55 25.71
CA TRP A 415 -4.65 -3.52 26.71
C TRP A 415 -5.24 -3.52 28.14
N PRO A 416 -4.60 -4.14 29.15
CA PRO A 416 -5.17 -4.31 30.49
C PRO A 416 -5.59 -3.01 31.18
N GLU A 417 -4.93 -1.91 30.86
CA GLU A 417 -5.22 -0.56 31.38
C GLU A 417 -6.50 0.05 30.77
N SER A 418 -7.12 -0.65 29.82
CA SER A 418 -8.40 -0.31 29.16
C SER A 418 -9.54 -1.26 29.54
N VAL A 419 -9.41 -2.00 30.65
CA VAL A 419 -10.49 -2.75 31.30
C VAL A 419 -10.82 -2.05 32.63
N PRO A 420 -12.10 -1.76 32.95
CA PRO A 420 -12.50 -1.15 34.22
C PRO A 420 -12.24 -2.00 35.47
#